data_AF-A0A849QI21-F1
#
_entry.id   AF-A0A849QI21-F1
#
_cell.length_a   1.000
_cell.length_b   1.000
_cell.length_c   1.000
_cell.angle_alpha   90.00
_cell.angle_beta   90.00
_cell.angle_gamma   90.00
#
_symmetry.space_group_name_H-M   'P 1'
#
loop_
_entity.id
_entity.type
_entity.pdbx_description
1 polymer ?
#
loop_
_entity_poly.entity_id
_entity_poly.type
_entity_poly.pdbx_seq_one_letter_code
_entity_poly.pdbx_strand_id
1 'polypeptide(L)'
;MDPFIATLAANAVAVLIPYVKKGAEEVASEVGKAAAEKIKILLNTLEARFSEDKEATDNLERFEEKPERYKSALEDILLEKLDQDKNLVAELKKLLKEIKDASLNIDVYIKMTEGEDVTGIRGKGMKKGNAKVSMEIEKGKKVTGVDVEQIG
;
A
#
# COMPACT_ATOMS: atom_id res chain seq x y z
N MET A 1 0.67 -22.19 -10.33
CA MET A 1 0.50 -21.06 -9.40
C MET A 1 -0.01 -19.87 -10.19
N ASP A 2 -1.13 -19.28 -9.79
CA ASP A 2 -1.68 -18.09 -10.43
C ASP A 2 -0.83 -16.85 -10.06
N PRO A 3 -0.20 -16.15 -11.03
CA PRO A 3 0.60 -14.96 -10.75
C PRO A 3 -0.17 -13.84 -10.02
N PHE A 4 -1.50 -13.78 -10.22
CA PHE A 4 -2.35 -12.83 -9.53
C PHE A 4 -2.46 -13.15 -8.04
N ILE A 5 -2.64 -14.42 -7.68
CA ILE A 5 -2.75 -14.87 -6.28
C ILE A 5 -1.43 -14.62 -5.53
N ALA A 6 -0.30 -14.94 -6.15
CA ALA A 6 1.02 -14.68 -5.57
C ALA A 6 1.25 -13.17 -5.31
N THR A 7 0.85 -12.32 -6.26
CA THR A 7 0.94 -10.87 -6.12
C THR A 7 0.03 -10.35 -5.00
N LEU A 8 -1.17 -10.93 -4.87
CA LEU A 8 -2.13 -10.55 -3.84
C LEU A 8 -1.61 -10.88 -2.44
N ALA A 9 -1.04 -12.08 -2.25
CA ALA A 9 -0.43 -12.50 -0.99
C ALA A 9 0.73 -11.58 -0.58
N ALA A 10 1.68 -11.36 -1.49
CA ALA A 10 2.84 -10.51 -1.24
C ALA A 10 2.43 -9.06 -0.88
N ASN A 11 1.42 -8.50 -1.57
CA ASN A 11 0.93 -7.16 -1.26
C ASN A 11 0.25 -7.07 0.10
N ALA A 12 -0.54 -8.08 0.49
CA ALA A 12 -1.18 -8.12 1.79
C ALA A 12 -0.14 -8.15 2.92
N VAL A 13 0.89 -8.99 2.81
CA VAL A 13 1.95 -9.05 3.81
C VAL A 13 2.77 -7.74 3.81
N ALA A 14 3.10 -7.19 2.64
CA ALA A 14 3.89 -5.96 2.53
C ALA A 14 3.24 -4.76 3.23
N VAL A 15 1.92 -4.59 3.14
CA VAL A 15 1.23 -3.48 3.81
C VAL A 15 1.11 -3.67 5.32
N LEU A 16 1.14 -4.92 5.81
CA LEU A 16 1.09 -5.24 7.24
C LEU A 16 2.43 -5.01 7.94
N ILE A 17 3.56 -5.22 7.27
CA ILE A 17 4.91 -5.05 7.84
C ILE A 17 5.09 -3.70 8.58
N PRO A 18 4.85 -2.52 7.96
CA PRO A 18 5.03 -1.25 8.67
C PRO A 18 4.05 -1.10 9.84
N TYR A 19 2.84 -1.67 9.73
CA TYR A 19 1.82 -1.61 10.78
C TYR A 19 2.24 -2.40 12.02
N VAL A 20 2.77 -3.61 11.85
CA VAL A 20 3.25 -4.42 12.99
C VAL A 20 4.58 -3.90 13.54
N LYS A 21 5.47 -3.34 12.71
CA LYS A 21 6.78 -2.81 13.15
C LYS A 21 6.69 -1.48 13.89
N LYS A 22 5.86 -0.56 13.39
CA LYS A 22 5.81 0.83 13.86
C LYS A 22 4.59 1.12 14.72
N GLY A 23 3.58 0.25 14.66
CA GLY A 23 2.29 0.46 15.30
C GLY A 23 1.35 1.37 14.52
N ALA A 24 0.09 1.40 14.95
CA ALA A 24 -1.00 2.06 14.25
C ALA A 24 -0.83 3.59 14.13
N GLU A 25 -0.31 4.26 15.16
CA GLU A 25 -0.18 5.73 15.20
C GLU A 25 0.85 6.25 14.20
N GLU A 26 2.01 5.59 14.11
CA GLU A 26 3.07 5.98 13.18
C GLU A 26 2.63 5.71 11.73
N VAL A 27 1.99 4.57 11.46
CA VAL A 27 1.43 4.28 10.13
C VAL A 27 0.33 5.28 9.76
N ALA A 28 -0.59 5.61 10.69
CA ALA A 28 -1.62 6.62 10.44
C ALA A 28 -1.02 8.00 10.11
N SER A 29 0.15 8.32 10.67
CA SER A 29 0.88 9.55 10.36
C SER A 29 1.61 9.49 8.99
N GLU A 30 1.90 8.30 8.47
CA GLU A 30 2.54 8.06 7.16
C GLU A 30 1.56 7.98 6.00
N VAL A 31 0.57 7.10 6.12
CA VAL A 31 -0.34 6.81 5.01
C VAL A 31 -1.70 7.50 5.17
N GLY A 32 -1.96 8.10 6.34
CA GLY A 32 -3.25 8.67 6.71
C GLY A 32 -4.09 7.72 7.56
N LYS A 33 -4.93 8.29 8.43
CA LYS A 33 -5.78 7.52 9.36
C LYS A 33 -6.69 6.51 8.66
N ALA A 34 -7.31 6.92 7.55
CA ALA A 34 -8.21 6.06 6.79
C ALA A 34 -7.50 4.81 6.22
N ALA A 35 -6.30 4.97 5.66
CA ALA A 35 -5.51 3.83 5.18
C ALA A 35 -5.04 2.94 6.34
N ALA A 36 -4.58 3.52 7.46
CA ALA A 36 -4.17 2.76 8.64
C ALA A 36 -5.31 1.92 9.23
N GLU A 37 -6.53 2.46 9.29
CA GLU A 37 -7.72 1.70 9.71
C GLU A 37 -8.01 0.52 8.78
N LYS A 38 -7.80 0.67 7.48
CA LYS A 38 -7.97 -0.41 6.50
C LYS A 38 -6.88 -1.48 6.62
N ILE A 39 -5.64 -1.10 6.93
CA ILE A 39 -4.55 -2.05 7.22
C ILE A 39 -4.88 -2.85 8.50
N LYS A 40 -5.44 -2.20 9.52
CA LYS A 40 -5.93 -2.91 10.72
C LYS A 40 -7.03 -3.91 10.37
N ILE A 41 -8.01 -3.52 9.56
CA ILE A 41 -9.07 -4.41 9.11
C ILE A 41 -8.49 -5.61 8.35
N LEU A 42 -7.49 -5.38 7.49
CA LEU A 42 -6.78 -6.46 6.81
C LEU A 42 -6.16 -7.46 7.79
N LEU A 43 -5.46 -7.00 8.83
CA LEU A 43 -4.89 -7.88 9.85
C LEU A 43 -5.99 -8.72 10.53
N ASN A 44 -7.04 -8.04 11.02
CA ASN A 44 -8.17 -8.70 11.68
C ASN A 44 -8.88 -9.71 10.77
N THR A 45 -8.99 -9.44 9.47
CA THR A 45 -9.55 -10.39 8.50
C THR A 45 -8.69 -11.66 8.43
N LEU A 46 -7.35 -11.53 8.44
CA LEU A 46 -6.46 -12.69 8.44
C LEU A 46 -6.58 -13.48 9.75
N GLU A 47 -6.56 -12.81 10.91
CA GLU A 47 -6.77 -13.44 12.21
C GLU A 47 -8.07 -14.25 12.25
N ALA A 48 -9.19 -13.65 11.80
CA ALA A 48 -10.49 -14.30 11.78
C ALA A 48 -10.49 -15.53 10.85
N ARG A 49 -9.87 -15.42 9.67
CA ARG A 49 -9.79 -16.52 8.69
C ARG A 49 -8.88 -17.65 9.16
N PHE A 50 -7.84 -17.34 9.92
CA PHE A 50 -6.85 -18.31 10.38
C PHE A 50 -7.24 -18.96 11.72
N SER A 51 -8.26 -18.47 12.41
CA SER A 51 -8.66 -18.93 13.74
C SER A 51 -8.90 -20.45 13.88
N GLU A 52 -9.31 -21.13 12.80
CA GLU A 52 -9.51 -22.59 12.78
C GLU A 52 -8.29 -23.37 12.23
N ASP A 53 -7.25 -22.66 11.80
CA ASP A 53 -6.00 -23.21 11.29
C ASP A 53 -4.84 -22.85 12.21
N LYS A 54 -4.35 -23.86 12.94
CA LYS A 54 -3.27 -23.68 13.89
C LYS A 54 -1.96 -23.24 13.22
N GLU A 55 -1.62 -23.80 12.06
CA GLU A 55 -0.38 -23.45 11.38
C GLU A 55 -0.42 -22.00 10.88
N ALA A 56 -1.56 -21.59 10.31
CA ALA A 56 -1.74 -20.24 9.83
C ALA A 56 -1.74 -19.21 10.98
N THR A 57 -2.40 -19.54 12.10
CA THR A 57 -2.39 -18.72 13.31
C THR A 57 -0.97 -18.56 13.87
N ASP A 58 -0.26 -19.67 14.08
CA ASP A 58 1.10 -19.65 14.65
C ASP A 58 2.07 -18.84 13.76
N ASN A 59 1.91 -18.88 12.43
CA ASN A 59 2.72 -18.07 11.51
C ASN A 59 2.35 -16.59 11.53
N LEU A 60 1.07 -16.25 11.67
CA LEU A 60 0.62 -14.86 11.79
C LEU A 60 1.14 -14.22 13.08
N GLU A 61 1.02 -14.91 14.22
CA GLU A 61 1.57 -14.44 15.51
C GLU A 61 3.09 -14.19 15.43
N ARG A 62 3.82 -15.14 14.84
CA ARG A 62 5.27 -15.01 14.62
C ARG A 62 5.62 -13.87 13.68
N PHE A 63 4.79 -13.60 12.69
CA PHE A 63 4.94 -12.44 11.81
C PHE A 63 4.71 -11.13 12.57
N GLU A 64 3.73 -11.05 13.47
CA GLU A 64 3.53 -9.86 14.30
C GLU A 64 4.74 -9.60 15.22
N GLU A 65 5.37 -10.64 15.76
CA GLU A 65 6.58 -10.50 16.58
C GLU A 65 7.84 -10.16 15.76
N LYS A 66 8.02 -10.84 14.61
CA LYS A 66 9.26 -10.79 13.80
C LYS A 66 8.93 -10.74 12.30
N PRO A 67 8.35 -9.63 11.81
CA PRO A 67 7.78 -9.54 10.48
C PRO A 67 8.78 -9.81 9.36
N GLU A 68 10.02 -9.33 9.48
CA GLU A 68 11.05 -9.56 8.46
C GLU A 68 11.48 -11.02 8.37
N ARG A 69 11.42 -11.76 9.49
CA ARG A 69 11.82 -13.17 9.55
C ARG A 69 10.73 -14.09 9.04
N TYR A 70 9.47 -13.75 9.31
CA TYR A 70 8.31 -14.59 8.99
C TYR A 70 7.51 -14.09 7.79
N LYS A 71 7.95 -13.04 7.11
CA LYS A 71 7.34 -12.52 5.88
C LYS A 71 7.07 -13.65 4.88
N SER A 72 8.10 -14.38 4.47
CA SER A 72 7.96 -15.44 3.46
C SER A 72 7.06 -16.58 3.93
N ALA A 73 7.16 -16.96 5.21
CA ALA A 73 6.30 -18.01 5.77
C ALA A 73 4.82 -17.60 5.76
N LEU A 74 4.51 -16.35 6.12
CA LEU A 74 3.13 -15.84 6.06
C LEU A 74 2.66 -15.68 4.60
N GLU A 75 3.52 -15.28 3.67
CA GLU A 75 3.20 -15.21 2.24
C GLU A 75 2.83 -16.60 1.68
N ASP A 76 3.58 -17.64 2.04
CA ASP A 76 3.32 -19.02 1.60
C ASP A 76 1.98 -19.54 2.15
N ILE A 77 1.71 -19.35 3.45
CA ILE A 77 0.42 -19.71 4.06
C ILE A 77 -0.72 -18.96 3.36
N LEU A 78 -0.57 -17.65 3.16
CA LEU A 78 -1.61 -16.84 2.56
C LEU A 78 -1.86 -17.26 1.10
N LEU A 79 -0.82 -17.65 0.38
CA LEU A 79 -0.92 -18.17 -0.98
C LEU A 79 -1.77 -19.46 -1.02
N GLU A 80 -1.51 -20.41 -0.13
CA GLU A 80 -2.29 -21.64 -0.04
C GLU A 80 -3.77 -21.35 0.29
N LYS A 81 -4.02 -20.41 1.21
CA LYS A 81 -5.39 -20.02 1.58
C LYS A 81 -6.15 -19.32 0.45
N LEU A 82 -5.47 -18.47 -0.31
CA LEU A 82 -6.07 -17.77 -1.44
C LEU A 82 -6.37 -18.71 -2.62
N ASP A 83 -5.58 -19.76 -2.82
CA ASP A 83 -5.88 -20.80 -3.82
C ASP A 83 -7.13 -21.62 -3.46
N GLN A 84 -7.46 -21.73 -2.17
CA GLN A 84 -8.61 -22.50 -1.66
C GLN A 84 -9.87 -21.64 -1.44
N ASP A 85 -9.73 -20.38 -1.06
CA ASP A 85 -10.83 -19.49 -0.69
C ASP A 85 -10.96 -18.28 -1.64
N LYS A 86 -11.87 -18.41 -2.60
CA LYS A 86 -12.19 -17.32 -3.56
C LYS A 86 -12.83 -16.09 -2.89
N ASN A 87 -13.50 -16.26 -1.75
CA ASN A 87 -14.08 -15.12 -1.02
C ASN A 87 -12.97 -14.31 -0.36
N LEU A 88 -11.97 -14.99 0.23
CA LEU A 88 -10.78 -14.33 0.77
C LEU A 88 -10.04 -13.55 -0.31
N VAL A 89 -9.90 -14.11 -1.53
CA VAL A 89 -9.32 -13.38 -2.68
C VAL A 89 -10.06 -12.08 -2.97
N ALA A 90 -11.40 -12.13 -3.05
CA ALA A 90 -12.21 -10.95 -3.33
C ALA A 90 -12.10 -9.90 -2.21
N GLU A 91 -12.08 -10.36 -0.96
CA GLU A 91 -11.96 -9.52 0.23
C GLU A 91 -10.61 -8.82 0.30
N LEU A 92 -9.50 -9.55 0.14
CA LEU A 92 -8.15 -8.97 0.15
C LEU A 92 -7.95 -8.00 -1.01
N LYS A 93 -8.44 -8.34 -2.21
CA LYS A 93 -8.38 -7.45 -3.37
C LYS A 93 -9.09 -6.13 -3.09
N LYS A 94 -10.27 -6.19 -2.47
CA LYS A 94 -11.04 -5.00 -2.09
C LYS A 94 -10.30 -4.18 -1.03
N LEU A 95 -9.82 -4.81 0.04
CA LEU A 95 -9.11 -4.13 1.12
C LEU A 95 -7.83 -3.45 0.62
N LEU A 96 -7.02 -4.13 -0.18
CA LEU A 96 -5.80 -3.55 -0.76
C LEU A 96 -6.09 -2.36 -1.69
N LYS A 97 -7.18 -2.42 -2.45
CA LYS A 97 -7.65 -1.27 -3.24
C LYS A 97 -8.07 -0.11 -2.34
N GLU A 98 -8.85 -0.37 -1.29
CA GLU A 98 -9.29 0.65 -0.34
C GLU A 98 -8.11 1.28 0.44
N ILE A 99 -7.10 0.50 0.82
CA ILE A 99 -5.86 1.01 1.43
C ILE A 99 -5.15 1.95 0.46
N LYS A 100 -5.03 1.57 -0.81
CA LYS A 100 -4.41 2.40 -1.85
C LYS A 100 -5.18 3.70 -2.06
N ASP A 101 -6.50 3.61 -2.19
CA ASP A 101 -7.37 4.76 -2.44
C ASP A 101 -7.43 5.72 -1.24
N ALA A 102 -7.27 5.20 -0.02
CA ALA A 102 -7.25 5.99 1.21
C ALA A 102 -5.85 6.53 1.60
N SER A 103 -4.80 6.06 0.91
CA SER A 103 -3.43 6.49 1.16
C SER A 103 -3.19 7.89 0.59
N LEU A 104 -2.35 8.68 1.27
CA LEU A 104 -1.89 10.00 0.81
C LEU A 104 -1.12 9.90 -0.51
N ASN A 105 -1.85 9.95 -1.63
CA ASN A 105 -1.33 9.92 -3.00
C ASN A 105 -1.77 11.17 -3.75
N ILE A 106 -0.81 11.90 -4.33
CA ILE A 106 -1.07 13.02 -5.24
C ILE A 106 -0.70 12.56 -6.65
N ASP A 107 -1.71 12.32 -7.50
CA ASP A 107 -1.52 11.99 -8.91
C ASP A 107 -1.93 13.19 -9.77
N VAL A 108 -0.97 13.81 -10.46
CA VAL A 108 -1.19 14.93 -11.38
C VAL A 108 -0.90 14.47 -12.81
N TYR A 109 -1.88 14.62 -13.71
CA TYR A 109 -1.71 14.40 -15.15
C TYR A 109 -1.98 15.71 -15.91
N ILE A 110 -0.98 16.18 -16.64
CA ILE A 110 -1.05 17.40 -17.45
C ILE A 110 -0.84 17.01 -18.91
N LYS A 111 -1.80 17.33 -19.77
CA LYS A 111 -1.68 17.16 -21.22
C LYS A 111 -2.05 18.46 -21.93
N MET A 112 -1.13 19.02 -22.72
CA MET A 112 -1.37 20.24 -23.49
C MET A 112 -0.43 20.36 -24.70
N THR A 113 -0.88 21.04 -25.74
CA THR A 113 -0.07 21.27 -26.95
C THR A 113 1.02 22.31 -26.72
N GLU A 114 0.70 23.44 -26.09
CA GLU A 114 1.64 24.52 -25.78
C GLU A 114 1.50 24.92 -24.31
N GLY A 115 2.62 25.13 -23.62
CA GLY A 115 2.63 25.57 -22.22
C GLY A 115 3.88 26.38 -21.86
N GLU A 116 3.69 27.51 -21.19
CA GLU A 116 4.76 28.34 -20.61
C GLU A 116 4.56 28.43 -19.08
N ASP A 117 5.65 28.30 -18.32
CA ASP A 117 5.65 28.39 -16.85
C ASP A 117 4.72 27.35 -16.17
N VAL A 118 4.68 26.13 -16.70
CA VAL A 118 3.85 25.02 -16.18
C VAL A 118 4.52 24.36 -14.98
N THR A 119 3.81 24.26 -13.85
CA THR A 119 4.26 23.51 -12.67
C THR A 119 3.23 22.47 -12.27
N GLY A 120 3.61 21.19 -12.21
CA GLY A 120 2.70 20.10 -11.84
C GLY A 120 2.30 20.13 -10.37
N ILE A 121 3.29 20.10 -9.47
CA ILE A 121 3.10 20.23 -8.03
C ILE A 121 4.01 21.36 -7.53
N ARG A 122 3.45 22.28 -6.75
CA ARG A 122 4.22 23.29 -6.00
C ARG A 122 3.85 23.24 -4.52
N GLY A 123 4.84 23.18 -3.64
CA GLY A 123 4.60 23.20 -2.20
C GLY A 123 5.87 23.51 -1.39
N LYS A 124 5.69 23.89 -0.12
CA LYS A 124 6.84 24.16 0.79
C LYS A 124 7.65 22.90 1.11
N GLY A 125 7.03 21.73 1.02
CA GLY A 125 7.71 20.47 1.25
C GLY A 125 6.74 19.31 1.36
N MET A 126 7.27 18.11 1.22
CA MET A 126 6.54 16.87 1.37
C MET A 126 7.19 16.04 2.48
N LYS A 127 6.45 15.81 3.57
CA LYS A 127 6.96 15.05 4.71
C LYS A 127 6.78 13.54 4.55
N LYS A 128 5.62 13.09 4.05
CA LYS A 128 5.19 11.67 3.95
C LYS A 128 4.15 11.53 2.81
N GLY A 129 4.03 10.35 2.19
CA GLY A 129 3.08 10.03 1.09
C GLY A 129 3.74 9.81 -0.27
N ASN A 130 2.96 9.65 -1.34
CA ASN A 130 3.47 9.57 -2.71
C ASN A 130 2.94 10.72 -3.58
N ALA A 131 3.79 11.22 -4.46
CA ALA A 131 3.42 12.19 -5.48
C ALA A 131 3.91 11.71 -6.84
N LYS A 132 3.01 11.68 -7.82
CA LYS A 132 3.33 11.36 -9.21
C LYS A 132 2.83 12.49 -10.08
N VAL A 133 3.73 13.00 -10.92
CA VAL A 133 3.41 14.00 -11.93
C VAL A 133 3.71 13.40 -13.30
N SER A 134 2.72 13.38 -14.18
CA SER A 134 2.85 12.94 -15.57
C SER A 134 2.49 14.11 -16.48
N MET A 135 3.44 14.55 -17.31
CA MET A 135 3.28 15.71 -18.18
C MET A 135 3.53 15.32 -19.63
N GLU A 136 2.52 15.52 -20.47
CA GLU A 136 2.58 15.43 -21.92
C GLU A 136 2.41 16.84 -22.50
N ILE A 137 3.53 17.52 -22.79
CA ILE A 137 3.55 18.89 -23.32
C ILE A 137 4.32 18.91 -24.64
N GLU A 138 3.64 19.16 -25.77
CA GLU A 138 4.28 19.10 -27.09
C GLU A 138 5.28 20.25 -27.30
N LYS A 139 4.94 21.45 -26.82
CA LYS A 139 5.79 22.64 -26.84
C LYS A 139 5.80 23.31 -25.47
N GLY A 140 6.75 22.92 -24.63
CA GLY A 140 6.90 23.42 -23.27
C GLY A 140 8.02 24.44 -23.13
N LYS A 141 7.76 25.54 -22.41
CA LYS A 141 8.76 26.50 -21.95
C LYS A 141 8.67 26.64 -20.43
N LYS A 142 9.78 26.41 -19.71
CA LYS A 142 9.83 26.40 -18.24
C LYS A 142 8.77 25.48 -17.61
N VAL A 143 8.93 24.17 -17.85
CA VAL A 143 8.05 23.14 -17.30
C VAL A 143 8.73 22.50 -16.10
N THR A 144 8.03 22.47 -14.96
CA THR A 144 8.49 21.86 -13.71
C THR A 144 7.50 20.78 -13.27
N GLY A 145 8.00 19.57 -13.04
CA GLY A 145 7.14 18.48 -12.55
C GLY A 145 6.74 18.70 -11.10
N VAL A 146 7.74 18.73 -10.22
CA VAL A 146 7.57 18.95 -8.79
C VAL A 146 8.53 20.05 -8.35
N ASP A 147 7.98 21.06 -7.70
CA ASP A 147 8.67 22.22 -7.13
C ASP A 147 8.42 22.23 -5.62
N VAL A 148 9.35 21.65 -4.86
CA VAL A 148 9.27 21.57 -3.40
C VAL A 148 10.60 21.93 -2.75
N GLU A 149 10.54 22.68 -1.65
CA GLU A 149 11.75 23.14 -0.95
C GLU A 149 12.41 22.03 -0.12
N GLN A 150 11.61 21.08 0.39
CA GLN A 150 12.09 19.94 1.20
C GLN A 150 11.32 18.65 0.90
N ILE A 151 12.07 17.54 0.84
CA ILE A 151 11.52 16.18 0.82
C ILE A 151 12.10 15.46 2.05
N GLY A 152 11.20 14.96 2.90
CA GLY A 152 11.54 14.22 4.12
C GLY A 152 11.38 12.72 3.95
#